data_AF-A0A438AJT1-F1
#
_entry.id   AF-A0A438AJT1-F1
#
_cell.length_a   1.000
_cell.length_b   1.000
_cell.length_c   1.000
_cell.angle_alpha   90.00
_cell.angle_beta   90.00
_cell.angle_gamma   90.00
#
_symmetry.space_group_name_H-M   'P 1'
#
loop_
_entity.id
_entity.type
_entity.pdbx_description
1 polymer ?
#
loop_
_entity_poly.entity_id
_entity_poly.type
_entity_poly.pdbx_seq_one_letter_code
_entity_poly.pdbx_strand_id
1 'polypeptide(L)'
;MTAILRLSGPITLWLAGFCAVYGLHGLLCSSRWGALVAPGTGRALLIVAALAAVAAQGALLAALRRPHRGGDDPVIRKATLILAATALVASIWTLLPVAVTSHCL
;
A
#
# COMPACT_ATOMS: atom_id res chain seq x y z
N MET A 1 10.26 -22.50 -1.50
CA MET A 1 10.42 -21.09 -1.94
C MET A 1 9.12 -20.29 -1.87
N THR A 2 7.99 -20.81 -2.36
CA THR A 2 6.69 -20.11 -2.37
C THR A 2 6.21 -19.62 -0.98
N ALA A 3 6.52 -20.35 0.09
CA ALA A 3 6.18 -19.95 1.46
C ALA A 3 6.86 -18.65 1.90
N ILE A 4 8.14 -18.45 1.56
CA ILE A 4 8.88 -17.22 1.89
C ILE A 4 8.27 -16.04 1.15
N LEU A 5 7.98 -16.19 -0.15
CA LEU A 5 7.31 -15.16 -0.95
C LEU A 5 5.94 -14.78 -0.39
N ARG A 6 5.19 -15.76 0.13
CA ARG A 6 3.88 -15.52 0.75
C ARG A 6 3.99 -14.77 2.08
N LEU A 7 5.01 -15.08 2.88
CA LEU A 7 5.27 -14.38 4.15
C LEU A 7 5.76 -12.95 3.93
N SER A 8 6.69 -12.73 2.98
CA SER A 8 7.28 -11.41 2.73
C SER A 8 6.46 -10.53 1.79
N GLY A 9 5.59 -11.12 0.96
CA GLY A 9 4.81 -10.41 -0.03
C GLY A 9 3.98 -9.25 0.52
N PRO A 10 3.15 -9.46 1.57
CA PRO A 10 2.27 -8.40 2.07
C PRO A 10 3.03 -7.20 2.63
N ILE A 11 4.11 -7.44 3.38
CA ILE A 11 4.90 -6.36 3.99
C ILE A 11 5.75 -5.62 2.94
N THR A 12 6.28 -6.33 1.95
CA THR A 12 7.01 -5.72 0.83
C THR A 12 6.09 -4.83 0.00
N LEU A 13 4.87 -5.29 -0.28
CA LEU A 13 3.87 -4.51 -1.00
C LEU A 13 3.47 -3.26 -0.21
N TRP A 14 3.38 -3.36 1.12
CA TRP A 14 3.06 -2.23 1.99
C TRP A 14 4.18 -1.18 1.93
N LEU A 15 5.42 -1.62 2.07
CA LEU A 15 6.60 -0.75 1.99
C LEU A 15 6.70 -0.06 0.63
N ALA A 16 6.49 -0.80 -0.47
CA ALA A 16 6.50 -0.23 -1.81
C ALA A 16 5.40 0.82 -2.00
N GLY A 17 4.18 0.54 -1.54
CA GLY A 17 3.08 1.50 -1.60
C GLY A 17 3.33 2.76 -0.76
N PHE A 18 3.87 2.59 0.45
CA PHE A 18 4.26 3.71 1.32
C PHE A 18 5.31 4.59 0.63
N CYS A 19 6.40 4.00 0.15
CA CYS A 19 7.47 4.73 -0.54
C CYS A 19 6.96 5.44 -1.79
N ALA A 20 6.09 4.79 -2.59
CA ALA A 20 5.53 5.39 -3.79
C ALA A 20 4.67 6.61 -3.48
N VAL A 21 3.75 6.50 -2.50
CA VAL A 21 2.82 7.60 -2.17
C VAL A 21 3.57 8.76 -1.50
N TYR A 22 4.44 8.50 -0.53
CA TYR A 22 5.20 9.56 0.12
C TYR A 22 6.29 10.16 -0.77
N GLY A 23 6.90 9.36 -1.65
CA GLY A 23 7.81 9.86 -2.68
C GLY A 23 7.10 10.78 -3.66
N LEU A 24 5.90 10.40 -4.11
CA LEU A 24 5.05 11.26 -4.92
C LEU A 24 4.66 12.55 -4.19
N HIS A 25 4.35 12.46 -2.89
CA HIS A 25 4.05 13.63 -2.08
C HIS A 25 5.25 14.59 -2.02
N GLY A 26 6.45 14.07 -1.79
CA GLY A 26 7.69 14.86 -1.82
C GLY A 26 7.94 15.53 -3.18
N LEU A 27 7.66 14.84 -4.29
CA LEU A 27 7.73 15.42 -5.63
C LEU A 27 6.75 16.57 -5.80
N LEU A 28 5.48 16.37 -5.41
CA LEU A 28 4.43 17.38 -5.55
C LEU A 28 4.68 18.63 -4.70
N CYS A 29 5.37 18.49 -3.55
CA CYS A 29 5.77 19.64 -2.73
C CYS A 29 7.07 20.32 -3.19
N SER A 30 7.79 19.75 -4.16
CA SER A 30 8.99 20.40 -4.69
C SER A 30 8.65 21.52 -5.66
N SER A 31 9.39 22.64 -5.61
CA SER A 31 9.17 23.80 -6.49
C SER A 31 9.27 23.45 -7.98
N ARG A 32 10.13 22.50 -8.35
CA ARG A 32 10.36 22.09 -9.74
C ARG A 32 9.21 21.28 -10.33
N TRP A 33 8.62 20.37 -9.55
CA TRP A 33 7.58 19.46 -10.04
C TRP A 33 6.17 19.94 -9.70
N GLY A 34 5.98 20.58 -8.54
CA GLY A 34 4.70 21.17 -8.15
C GLY A 34 4.21 22.23 -9.13
N ALA A 35 5.13 23.02 -9.71
CA ALA A 35 4.81 24.03 -10.71
C ALA A 35 4.24 23.46 -12.03
N LEU A 36 4.48 22.17 -12.31
CA LEU A 36 3.97 21.48 -13.51
C LEU A 36 2.56 20.92 -13.32
N VAL A 37 2.04 20.90 -12.09
CA VAL A 37 0.78 20.27 -11.75
C VAL A 37 -0.28 21.34 -11.50
N ALA A 38 -1.42 21.23 -12.17
CA ALA A 38 -2.51 22.18 -11.99
C ALA A 38 -3.00 22.22 -10.53
N PRO A 39 -3.48 23.38 -10.04
CA PRO A 39 -4.00 23.52 -8.68
C PRO A 39 -5.08 22.46 -8.39
N GLY A 40 -4.97 21.77 -7.25
CA GLY A 40 -5.90 20.71 -6.84
C GLY A 40 -5.62 19.32 -7.43
N THR A 41 -4.91 19.21 -8.56
CA THR A 41 -4.58 17.94 -9.20
C THR A 41 -3.60 17.09 -8.38
N GLY A 42 -2.67 17.73 -7.65
CA GLY A 42 -1.72 17.03 -6.78
C GLY A 42 -2.41 16.21 -5.68
N ARG A 43 -3.44 16.78 -5.04
CA ARG A 43 -4.22 16.09 -4.00
C ARG A 43 -5.01 14.92 -4.59
N ALA A 44 -5.66 15.14 -5.74
CA ALA A 44 -6.39 14.07 -6.42
C ALA A 44 -5.47 12.90 -6.78
N LEU A 45 -4.28 13.19 -7.33
CA LEU A 45 -3.29 12.18 -7.70
C LEU A 45 -2.81 11.37 -6.48
N LEU A 46 -2.59 12.04 -5.35
CA LEU A 46 -2.19 11.39 -4.11
C LEU A 46 -3.29 10.52 -3.50
N ILE A 47 -4.55 10.96 -3.55
CA ILE A 47 -5.70 10.14 -3.14
C ILE A 47 -5.81 8.90 -4.02
N VAL A 48 -5.69 9.04 -5.35
CA VAL A 48 -5.72 7.91 -6.29
C VAL A 48 -4.58 6.94 -6.01
N ALA A 49 -3.37 7.43 -5.79
CA ALA A 49 -2.21 6.60 -5.45
C ALA A 49 -2.41 5.84 -4.12
N ALA A 50 -2.94 6.51 -3.10
CA ALA A 50 -3.25 5.90 -1.81
C ALA A 50 -4.33 4.81 -1.95
N LEU A 51 -5.42 5.09 -2.68
CA LEU A 51 -6.48 4.11 -2.96
C LEU A 51 -5.95 2.91 -3.74
N ALA A 52 -5.09 3.13 -4.73
CA ALA A 52 -4.46 2.06 -5.50
C ALA A 52 -3.59 1.16 -4.61
N ALA A 53 -2.80 1.74 -3.69
CA ALA A 53 -1.99 0.96 -2.74
C ALA A 53 -2.85 0.13 -1.77
N VAL A 54 -3.93 0.72 -1.23
CA VAL A 54 -4.88 -0.01 -0.36
C VAL A 54 -5.61 -1.11 -1.14
N ALA A 55 -6.04 -0.83 -2.37
CA ALA A 55 -6.71 -1.80 -3.24
C ALA A 55 -5.77 -2.97 -3.58
N ALA A 56 -4.50 -2.71 -3.85
CA ALA A 56 -3.50 -3.75 -4.09
C ALA A 56 -3.31 -4.67 -2.87
N GLN A 57 -3.27 -4.10 -1.66
CA GLN A 57 -3.24 -4.88 -0.41
C GLN A 57 -4.50 -5.74 -0.23
N GLY A 58 -5.68 -5.16 -0.48
CA GLY A 58 -6.96 -5.87 -0.42
C GLY A 58 -7.02 -7.02 -1.42
N ALA A 59 -6.57 -6.79 -2.66
CA ALA A 59 -6.50 -7.81 -3.71
C ALA A 59 -5.53 -8.94 -3.34
N LEU A 60 -4.36 -8.62 -2.78
CA LEU A 60 -3.40 -9.61 -2.31
C LEU A 60 -3.99 -10.46 -1.18
N LEU A 61 -4.62 -9.84 -0.17
CA LEU A 61 -5.30 -10.57 0.90
C LEU A 61 -6.41 -11.48 0.37
N ALA A 62 -7.22 -11.00 -0.58
CA ALA A 62 -8.26 -11.80 -1.21
C ALA A 62 -7.67 -12.99 -1.98
N ALA A 63 -6.56 -12.80 -2.69
CA ALA A 63 -5.85 -13.89 -3.36
C ALA A 63 -5.29 -14.93 -2.38
N LEU A 64 -4.71 -14.49 -1.26
CA LEU A 64 -4.14 -15.36 -0.22
C LEU A 64 -5.21 -16.14 0.57
N ARG A 65 -6.45 -15.65 0.65
CA ARG A 65 -7.57 -16.36 1.30
C ARG A 65 -8.02 -17.59 0.52
N ARG A 66 -7.87 -17.59 -0.81
CA ARG A 66 -8.35 -18.67 -1.67
C ARG A 66 -7.65 -19.99 -1.28
N PRO A 67 -8.39 -21.09 -1.07
CA PRO A 67 -7.79 -22.36 -0.71
C PRO A 67 -6.86 -22.83 -1.83
N HIS A 68 -5.60 -23.08 -1.47
CA HIS A 68 -4.61 -23.61 -2.39
C HIS A 68 -4.70 -25.14 -2.40
N ARG A 69 -4.58 -25.76 -3.58
CA ARG A 69 -4.73 -27.21 -3.75
C ARG A 69 -3.51 -28.02 -3.28
N GLY A 70 -2.39 -27.37 -2.99
CA GLY A 70 -1.23 -27.99 -2.35
C GLY A 70 -1.31 -27.78 -0.84
N GLY A 71 -1.13 -28.83 -0.05
CA GLY A 71 -1.23 -28.83 1.42
C GLY A 71 -0.28 -27.82 2.08
N ASP A 72 -0.72 -26.57 2.16
CA ASP A 72 -0.03 -25.53 2.89
C ASP A 72 -0.11 -25.81 4.40
N ASP A 73 1.02 -25.65 5.09
CA ASP A 73 1.05 -25.72 6.55
C ASP A 73 0.04 -24.70 7.14
N PRO A 74 -0.89 -25.15 8.01
CA PRO A 74 -1.90 -24.29 8.60
C PRO A 74 -1.32 -23.11 9.39
N VAL A 75 -0.13 -23.26 9.98
CA VAL A 75 0.57 -22.19 10.71
C VAL A 75 1.08 -21.12 9.76
N ILE A 76 1.77 -21.51 8.68
CA ILE A 76 2.28 -20.57 7.67
C ILE A 76 1.13 -19.81 7.01
N ARG A 77 0.02 -20.49 6.73
CA ARG A 77 -1.18 -19.86 6.17
C ARG A 77 -1.78 -18.83 7.12
N LYS A 78 -1.93 -19.18 8.41
CA LYS A 78 -2.41 -18.23 9.43
C LYS A 78 -1.49 -17.01 9.55
N ALA A 79 -0.18 -17.24 9.68
CA ALA A 79 0.82 -16.17 9.78
C ALA A 79 0.77 -15.23 8.57
N THR A 80 0.70 -15.80 7.35
CA THR A 80 0.57 -15.03 6.11
C THR A 80 -0.69 -14.16 6.07
N LEU A 81 -1.83 -14.71 6.48
CA LEU A 81 -3.10 -13.96 6.52
C LEU A 81 -3.09 -12.85 7.58
N ILE A 82 -2.48 -13.10 8.74
CA ILE A 82 -2.30 -12.08 9.78
C ILE A 82 -1.40 -10.96 9.24
N LEU A 83 -0.25 -11.29 8.67
CA LEU A 83 0.66 -10.32 8.04
C LEU A 83 -0.03 -9.49 6.96
N ALA A 84 -0.84 -10.12 6.10
CA ALA A 84 -1.59 -9.42 5.07
C ALA A 84 -2.68 -8.50 5.63
N ALA A 85 -3.39 -8.92 6.68
CA ALA A 85 -4.36 -8.08 7.36
C ALA A 85 -3.67 -6.88 8.06
N THR A 86 -2.56 -7.13 8.76
CA THR A 86 -1.78 -6.07 9.41
C THR A 86 -1.23 -5.09 8.39
N ALA A 87 -0.71 -5.56 7.26
CA ALA A 87 -0.23 -4.71 6.16
C ALA A 87 -1.35 -3.83 5.59
N LEU A 88 -2.55 -4.38 5.40
CA LEU A 88 -3.71 -3.61 4.95
C LEU A 88 -4.10 -2.52 5.95
N VAL A 89 -4.21 -2.86 7.23
CA VAL A 89 -4.52 -1.88 8.30
C VAL A 89 -3.43 -0.80 8.36
N ALA A 90 -2.16 -1.20 8.29
CA ALA A 90 -1.05 -0.28 8.26
C ALA A 90 -1.10 0.64 7.04
N SER A 91 -1.45 0.15 5.84
CA SER A 91 -1.63 0.98 4.65
C SER A 91 -2.72 2.02 4.85
N ILE A 92 -3.88 1.63 5.40
CA ILE A 92 -4.97 2.57 5.66
C ILE A 92 -4.50 3.66 6.63
N TRP A 93 -3.83 3.26 7.72
CA TRP A 93 -3.38 4.20 8.74
C TRP A 93 -2.30 5.15 8.25
N THR A 94 -1.27 4.67 7.54
CA THR A 94 -0.14 5.49 7.11
C THR A 94 -0.44 6.36 5.90
N LEU A 95 -1.45 6.00 5.10
CA LEU A 95 -1.88 6.77 3.94
C LEU A 95 -3.03 7.74 4.27
N LEU A 96 -3.65 7.63 5.45
CA LEU A 96 -4.69 8.55 5.91
C LEU A 96 -4.23 10.03 5.90
N PRO A 97 -3.02 10.40 6.38
CA PRO A 97 -2.57 11.79 6.41
C PRO A 97 -2.63 12.46 5.05
N VAL A 98 -2.32 11.73 3.97
CA VAL A 98 -2.39 12.21 2.59
C VAL A 98 -3.78 12.77 2.22
N ALA A 99 -4.84 12.23 2.83
CA ALA A 99 -6.21 12.67 2.57
C ALA A 99 -6.70 13.76 3.52
N VAL A 100 -6.13 13.91 4.72
CA VAL A 100 -6.70 14.77 5.80
C VAL A 100 -5.82 15.94 6.22
N THR A 101 -4.50 15.88 6.00
CA THR A 101 -3.59 16.97 6.37
C THR A 101 -3.44 18.01 5.26
N SER A 102 -3.03 19.22 5.63
CA SER A 102 -2.65 20.27 4.68
C SER A 102 -1.49 19.81 3.79
N HIS A 103 -1.60 20.05 2.48
CA HIS A 103 -0.53 19.76 1.52
C HIS A 103 0.54 20.85 1.57
N CYS A 104 1.81 20.41 1.64
CA CYS A 104 2.99 21.24 1.42
C CYS A 104 2.96 22.55 2.22
N LEU A 105 3.01 22.42 3.55
CA LEU A 105 3.19 23.55 4.47
C LEU A 105 4.52 24.26 4.23
#